data_AF-A0A4R7W7R6-F1
#
_entry.id   AF-A0A4R7W7R6-F1
#
_cell.length_a   1.000
_cell.length_b   1.000
_cell.length_c   1.000
_cell.angle_alpha   90.00
_cell.angle_beta   90.00
_cell.angle_gamma   90.00
#
_symmetry.space_group_name_H-M   'P 1'
#
loop_
_entity.id
_entity.type
_entity.pdbx_description
1 polymer ?
#
loop_
_entity_poly.entity_id
_entity_poly.type
_entity_poly.pdbx_seq_one_letter_code
_entity_poly.pdbx_strand_id
1 'polypeptide(L)'
;MDNLQNSVWDKASEKLKQSVAAMPVGKESKIRDLIGEVTWTPLERKTRHRLGKHVRANLDHYGLVFVRKAGSIAVYKKSTV
;
A
#
# COMPACT_ATOMS: atom_id res chain seq x y z
N MET A 1 20.32 -4.56 -11.06
CA MET A 1 18.94 -5.07 -10.82
C MET A 1 18.02 -4.03 -10.18
N ASP A 2 18.53 -2.86 -9.75
CA ASP A 2 17.72 -1.85 -9.03
C ASP A 2 16.64 -1.15 -9.88
N ASN A 3 16.87 -0.98 -11.19
CA ASN A 3 15.91 -0.28 -12.06
C ASN A 3 14.55 -0.97 -12.16
N LEU A 4 14.53 -2.31 -12.13
CA LEU A 4 13.27 -3.06 -12.18
C LEU A 4 12.46 -2.85 -10.90
N GLN A 5 13.08 -2.99 -9.73
CA GLN A 5 12.39 -2.82 -8.45
C GLN A 5 11.90 -1.38 -8.23
N ASN A 6 12.62 -0.37 -8.73
CA ASN A 6 12.14 1.02 -8.72
C ASN A 6 10.86 1.17 -9.57
N SER A 7 10.84 0.64 -10.80
CA SER A 7 9.63 0.70 -11.64
C SER A 7 8.43 -0.05 -11.05
N VAL A 8 8.67 -1.20 -10.40
CA VAL A 8 7.61 -2.00 -9.76
C VAL A 8 7.12 -1.31 -8.50
N TRP A 9 7.99 -0.61 -7.76
CA TRP A 9 7.61 0.25 -6.65
C TRP A 9 6.69 1.38 -7.09
N ASP A 10 7.07 2.12 -8.14
CA ASP A 10 6.30 3.27 -8.62
C ASP A 10 4.90 2.83 -9.03
N LYS A 11 4.80 1.72 -9.79
CA LYS A 11 3.51 1.09 -10.13
C LYS A 11 2.70 0.70 -8.90
N ALA A 12 3.33 0.11 -7.89
CA ALA A 12 2.64 -0.28 -6.65
C ALA A 12 2.14 0.94 -5.87
N SER A 13 2.94 2.00 -5.80
CA SER A 13 2.63 3.27 -5.14
C SER A 13 1.45 3.98 -5.82
N GLU A 14 1.49 4.10 -7.15
CA GLU A 14 0.41 4.69 -7.94
C GLU A 14 -0.88 3.87 -7.82
N LYS A 15 -0.77 2.54 -7.95
CA LYS A 15 -1.93 1.66 -7.83
C LYS A 15 -2.58 1.77 -6.46
N LEU A 16 -1.78 1.90 -5.40
CA LEU A 16 -2.28 2.09 -4.05
C LEU A 16 -3.12 3.36 -3.95
N LYS A 17 -2.64 4.50 -4.46
CA LYS A 17 -3.39 5.77 -4.46
C LYS A 17 -4.71 5.64 -5.22
N GLN A 18 -4.69 5.05 -6.41
CA GLN A 18 -5.89 4.83 -7.21
C GLN A 18 -6.91 3.95 -6.47
N SER A 19 -6.46 2.85 -5.87
CA SER A 19 -7.33 1.94 -5.12
C SER A 19 -7.91 2.59 -3.87
N VAL A 20 -7.13 3.41 -3.16
CA VAL A 20 -7.63 4.15 -1.99
C VAL A 20 -8.64 5.22 -2.39
N ALA A 21 -8.43 5.93 -3.50
CA ALA A 21 -9.40 6.88 -4.03
C ALA A 21 -10.75 6.21 -4.32
N ALA A 22 -10.73 5.02 -4.93
CA ALA A 22 -11.93 4.21 -5.21
C ALA A 22 -12.50 3.46 -3.98
N MET A 23 -11.80 3.46 -2.85
CA MET A 23 -12.23 2.72 -1.67
C MET A 23 -13.41 3.42 -0.97
N PRO A 24 -14.44 2.68 -0.53
CA PRO A 24 -15.48 3.22 0.34
C PRO A 24 -14.91 3.74 1.66
N VAL A 25 -15.46 4.84 2.17
CA VAL A 25 -15.09 5.41 3.46
C VAL A 25 -15.34 4.39 4.58
N GLY A 26 -14.40 4.26 5.51
CA GLY A 26 -14.50 3.33 6.64
C GLY A 26 -14.12 1.88 6.33
N LYS A 27 -13.93 1.51 5.06
CA LYS A 27 -13.45 0.16 4.70
C LYS A 27 -12.00 -0.03 5.17
N GLU A 28 -11.76 -1.12 5.91
CA GLU A 28 -10.44 -1.59 6.29
C GLU A 28 -9.85 -2.50 5.20
N SER A 29 -8.58 -2.30 4.83
CA SER A 29 -7.88 -3.14 3.86
C SER A 29 -6.37 -3.11 4.09
N LYS A 30 -5.68 -4.18 3.64
CA LYS A 30 -4.21 -4.26 3.65
C LYS A 30 -3.66 -3.71 2.34
N ILE A 31 -2.41 -3.26 2.33
CA ILE A 31 -1.74 -2.77 1.10
C ILE A 31 -1.79 -3.82 -0.02
N ARG A 32 -1.53 -5.10 0.28
CA ARG A 32 -1.62 -6.21 -0.68
C ARG A 32 -3.00 -6.28 -1.34
N ASP A 33 -4.06 -6.17 -0.54
CA ASP A 33 -5.44 -6.28 -1.02
C ASP A 33 -5.81 -5.06 -1.88
N LEU A 34 -5.31 -3.87 -1.51
CA LEU A 34 -5.53 -2.63 -2.24
C LEU A 34 -4.84 -2.63 -3.61
N ILE A 35 -3.57 -3.04 -3.69
CA ILE A 35 -2.84 -3.03 -4.97
C ILE A 35 -3.09 -4.28 -5.82
N GLY A 36 -3.66 -5.33 -5.21
CA GLY A 36 -3.95 -6.62 -5.84
C GLY A 36 -2.73 -7.53 -5.98
N GLU A 37 -2.98 -8.83 -6.17
CA GLU A 37 -1.91 -9.83 -6.25
C GLU A 37 -1.00 -9.67 -7.46
N VAL A 38 -1.54 -9.20 -8.59
CA VAL A 38 -0.76 -8.96 -9.83
C VAL A 38 0.33 -7.91 -9.60
N THR A 39 0.03 -6.86 -8.84
CA THR A 39 1.01 -5.80 -8.50
C THR A 39 1.91 -6.22 -7.33
N TRP A 40 1.38 -7.03 -6.41
CA TRP A 40 2.11 -7.46 -5.22
C TRP A 40 3.16 -8.55 -5.49
N THR A 41 2.85 -9.49 -6.39
CA THR A 41 3.68 -10.67 -6.66
C THR A 41 5.08 -10.32 -7.20
N PRO A 42 5.23 -9.38 -8.16
CA PRO A 42 6.54 -8.99 -8.69
C PRO A 42 7.44 -8.23 -7.70
N LEU A 43 6.86 -7.65 -6.63
CA LEU A 43 7.66 -6.97 -5.60
C LEU A 43 8.49 -8.00 -4.82
N GLU A 44 9.80 -7.78 -4.72
CA GLU A 44 10.64 -8.59 -3.86
C GLU A 44 10.29 -8.39 -2.37
N ARG A 45 10.63 -9.36 -1.51
CA ARG A 45 10.39 -9.28 -0.06
C ARG A 45 10.93 -7.98 0.55
N LYS A 46 12.13 -7.55 0.15
CA LYS A 46 12.76 -6.31 0.63
C LYS A 46 11.99 -5.07 0.17
N THR A 47 11.55 -5.05 -1.09
CA THR A 47 10.74 -3.98 -1.68
C THR A 47 9.37 -3.88 -1.02
N ARG A 48 8.68 -5.01 -0.80
CA ARG A 48 7.40 -5.07 -0.06
C ARG A 48 7.54 -4.49 1.35
N HIS A 49 8.60 -4.85 2.06
CA HIS A 49 8.85 -4.35 3.42
C HIS A 49 9.11 -2.84 3.43
N ARG A 50 9.95 -2.36 2.50
CA ARG A 50 10.22 -0.94 2.32
C ARG A 50 8.94 -0.17 1.95
N LEU A 51 8.10 -0.72 1.06
CA LEU A 51 6.84 -0.11 0.65
C LEU A 51 5.90 0.04 1.84
N GLY A 52 5.74 -1.01 2.64
CA GLY A 52 4.94 -0.96 3.86
C GLY A 52 5.45 0.09 4.86
N LYS A 53 6.77 0.21 5.03
CA LYS A 53 7.37 1.27 5.87
C LYS A 53 7.11 2.66 5.31
N HIS A 54 7.27 2.84 4.00
CA HIS A 54 7.08 4.13 3.34
C HIS A 54 5.62 4.59 3.40
N VAL A 55 4.66 3.71 3.13
CA VAL A 55 3.23 4.01 3.25
C VAL A 55 2.88 4.39 4.69
N ARG A 56 3.41 3.66 5.68
CA ARG A 56 3.14 3.95 7.09
C ARG A 56 3.73 5.28 7.56
N ALA A 57 4.85 5.71 6.98
CA ALA A 57 5.46 7.01 7.26
C ALA A 57 4.77 8.17 6.54
N ASN A 58 4.05 7.91 5.44
CA ASN A 58 3.44 8.93 4.57
C ASN A 58 1.95 8.68 4.37
N LEU A 59 1.22 8.39 5.45
CA LEU A 59 -0.19 7.99 5.40
C LEU A 59 -1.08 8.98 4.64
N ASP A 60 -0.90 10.28 4.89
CA ASP A 60 -1.66 11.35 4.25
C ASP A 60 -1.41 11.40 2.74
N HIS A 61 -0.18 11.13 2.30
CA HIS A 61 0.18 11.08 0.88
C HIS A 61 -0.58 9.99 0.09
N TYR A 62 -1.00 8.95 0.79
CA TYR A 62 -1.78 7.85 0.23
C TYR A 62 -3.29 7.96 0.53
N GLY A 63 -3.72 8.99 1.27
CA GLY A 63 -5.11 9.11 1.72
C GLY A 63 -5.52 7.98 2.66
N LEU A 64 -4.60 7.48 3.48
CA LEU A 64 -4.80 6.35 4.39
C LEU A 64 -4.72 6.78 5.85
N VAL A 65 -5.40 6.03 6.71
CA VAL A 65 -5.23 6.10 8.16
C VAL A 65 -4.89 4.72 8.67
N PHE A 66 -3.88 4.62 9.55
CA PHE A 66 -3.55 3.37 10.22
C PHE A 66 -4.65 2.99 11.21
N VAL A 67 -5.14 1.76 11.12
CA VAL A 67 -6.22 1.27 11.99
C VAL A 67 -5.67 0.33 13.04
N ARG A 68 -5.07 -0.78 12.62
CA ARG A 68 -4.58 -1.84 13.50
C ARG A 68 -3.60 -2.76 12.79
N LYS A 69 -3.10 -3.76 13.51
CA LYS A 69 -2.41 -4.90 12.93
C LYS A 69 -3.32 -6.13 12.92
N ALA A 70 -3.34 -6.86 11.81
CA ALA A 70 -3.87 -8.22 11.72
C ALA A 70 -2.68 -9.18 11.70
N GLY A 71 -2.32 -9.70 12.88
CA GLY A 71 -1.06 -10.41 13.06
C GLY A 71 0.14 -9.50 12.81
N SER A 72 0.99 -9.85 11.85
CA SER A 72 2.16 -9.05 11.45
C SER A 72 1.86 -8.01 10.36
N ILE A 73 0.65 -7.99 9.80
CA ILE A 73 0.29 -7.14 8.65
C ILE A 73 -0.50 -5.92 9.12
N ALA A 74 -0.08 -4.73 8.68
CA ALA A 74 -0.79 -3.49 8.95
C ALA A 74 -2.08 -3.37 8.12
N VAL A 75 -3.13 -2.88 8.76
CA VAL A 75 -4.46 -2.64 8.18
C VAL A 75 -4.73 -1.14 8.19
N TYR A 76 -5.25 -0.64 7.08
CA TYR A 76 -5.50 0.78 6.86
C TYR A 76 -6.94 1.00 6.42
N LYS A 77 -7.44 2.21 6.64
CA LYS A 77 -8.71 2.68 6.06
C LYS A 77 -8.50 3.97 5.28
N LYS A 78 -9.45 4.31 4.43
CA LYS A 78 -9.44 5.58 3.68
C LYS A 78 -9.54 6.74 4.67
N SER A 79 -8.70 7.75 4.49
CA SER A 79 -8.81 9.01 5.19
C SER A 79 -10.08 9.73 4.74
N THR A 80 -10.83 10.28 5.69
CA THR A 80 -12.01 11.12 5.43
C THR A 80 -11.66 12.59 5.27
N VAL A 81 -10.38 12.92 5.43
CA VAL A 81 -9.83 14.27 5.32
C VAL A 81 -9.62 14.63 3.86
#